data_AF-A0A2G6R443-F1
#
_entry.id   AF-A0A2G6R443-F1
#
_cell.length_a   1.000
_cell.length_b   1.000
_cell.length_c   1.000
_cell.angle_alpha   90.00
_cell.angle_beta   90.00
_cell.angle_gamma   90.00
#
_symmetry.space_group_name_H-M   'P 1'
#
loop_
_entity.id
_entity.type
_entity.pdbx_description
1 polymer ?
#
loop_
_entity_poly.entity_id
_entity_poly.type
_entity_poly.pdbx_seq_one_letter_code
_entity_poly.pdbx_strand_id
1 'polypeptide(L)'
;MRTREMLEKANLALVVLDASKELSDQDEKIAGLVDEYGLGTIIVLNKWDENMDTFQKMEKEVRRRFRFLYYAPIIAVSAKTGRSMDRLKDKLIEIFANYTQRIPTSQLNKTVEDAIRRHALPSPSGAYLRIYYATQFSNRPPKIALIMNKPNLLHFSYKRYLINFFRSRFDFEGTPIHIIARGKKDNIIDEEEYIELFNEI
;
A
#
# COMPACT_ATOMS: atom_id res chain seq x y z
N MET A 1 -13.04 2.66 -22.03
CA MET A 1 -14.05 2.36 -21.00
C MET A 1 -13.78 1.08 -20.18
N ARG A 2 -13.21 -0.01 -20.72
CA ARG A 2 -13.19 -1.30 -20.02
C ARG A 2 -12.27 -1.44 -18.77
N THR A 3 -11.13 -0.77 -18.70
CA THR A 3 -10.12 -1.05 -17.64
C THR A 3 -10.48 -0.43 -16.28
N ARG A 4 -10.97 0.81 -16.25
CA ARG A 4 -11.25 1.54 -14.99
C ARG A 4 -12.40 0.92 -14.20
N GLU A 5 -13.52 0.63 -14.86
CA GLU A 5 -14.66 -0.06 -14.26
C GLU A 5 -14.31 -1.45 -13.69
N MET A 6 -13.31 -2.12 -14.28
CA MET A 6 -12.82 -3.40 -13.76
C MET A 6 -11.95 -3.22 -12.52
N LEU A 7 -11.12 -2.16 -12.48
CA LEU A 7 -10.29 -1.84 -11.33
C LEU A 7 -11.13 -1.41 -10.12
N GLU A 8 -12.21 -0.66 -10.33
CA GLU A 8 -13.15 -0.26 -9.26
C GLU A 8 -13.80 -1.44 -8.53
N LYS A 9 -14.02 -2.55 -9.24
CA LYS A 9 -14.64 -3.76 -8.68
C LYS A 9 -13.62 -4.79 -8.20
N ALA A 10 -12.36 -4.63 -8.59
CA ALA A 10 -11.30 -5.56 -8.23
C ALA A 10 -10.92 -5.37 -6.75
N ASN A 11 -10.41 -6.44 -6.14
CA ASN A 11 -9.76 -6.34 -4.84
C ASN A 11 -8.26 -6.56 -4.95
N LEU A 12 -7.85 -7.34 -5.95
CA LEU A 12 -6.46 -7.70 -6.19
C LEU A 12 -6.08 -7.47 -7.65
N ALA A 13 -4.81 -7.17 -7.87
CA ALA A 13 -4.19 -7.04 -9.18
C ALA A 13 -2.87 -7.81 -9.25
N LEU A 14 -2.67 -8.48 -10.39
CA LEU A 14 -1.38 -9.05 -10.77
C LEU A 14 -0.74 -8.14 -11.82
N VAL A 15 0.35 -7.46 -11.45
CA VAL A 15 1.14 -6.67 -12.39
C VAL A 15 2.15 -7.61 -13.03
N VAL A 16 1.79 -8.17 -14.20
CA VAL A 16 2.62 -9.14 -14.90
C VAL A 16 3.60 -8.42 -15.83
N LEU A 17 4.89 -8.59 -15.57
CA LEU A 17 5.99 -8.03 -16.34
C LEU A 17 6.72 -9.16 -17.08
N ASP A 18 7.13 -8.90 -18.32
CA ASP A 18 7.92 -9.84 -19.12
C ASP A 18 9.40 -9.71 -18.74
N ALA A 19 9.95 -10.70 -18.03
CA ALA A 19 11.31 -10.62 -17.51
C ALA A 19 12.39 -10.64 -18.59
N SER A 20 12.06 -11.08 -19.81
CA SER A 20 13.00 -11.10 -20.94
C SER A 20 13.12 -9.75 -21.67
N LYS A 21 12.47 -8.70 -21.16
CA LYS A 21 12.42 -7.38 -21.79
C LYS A 21 12.73 -6.29 -20.76
N GLU A 22 13.22 -5.16 -21.25
CA GLU A 22 13.35 -3.96 -20.42
C GLU A 22 11.96 -3.47 -19.99
N LEU A 23 11.90 -2.92 -18.78
CA LEU A 23 10.68 -2.31 -18.25
C LEU A 23 10.31 -1.08 -19.09
N SER A 24 9.05 -0.96 -19.47
CA SER A 24 8.56 0.17 -20.27
C SER A 24 7.81 1.20 -19.43
N ASP A 25 7.68 2.42 -19.94
CA ASP A 25 6.84 3.47 -19.33
C ASP A 25 5.37 3.07 -19.32
N GLN A 26 4.95 2.22 -20.26
CA GLN A 26 3.59 1.70 -20.31
C GLN A 26 3.30 0.76 -19.14
N ASP A 27 4.27 -0.07 -18.76
CA ASP A 27 4.15 -0.95 -17.57
C ASP A 27 3.98 -0.11 -16.30
N GLU A 28 4.79 0.94 -16.16
CA GLU A 28 4.73 1.88 -15.03
C GLU A 28 3.38 2.61 -14.96
N LYS A 29 2.88 3.08 -16.10
CA LYS A 29 1.57 3.74 -16.18
C LYS A 29 0.41 2.81 -15.78
N ILE A 30 0.43 1.56 -16.23
CA ILE A 30 -0.60 0.57 -15.88
C ILE A 30 -0.52 0.22 -14.39
N ALA A 31 0.69 0.01 -13.87
CA ALA A 31 0.90 -0.24 -12.45
C ALA A 31 0.48 0.95 -11.57
N GLY A 32 0.66 2.18 -12.05
CA GLY A 32 0.21 3.38 -11.35
C GLY A 32 -1.31 3.41 -11.15
N LEU A 33 -2.08 2.98 -12.15
CA LEU A 33 -3.54 2.84 -12.01
C LEU A 33 -3.90 1.84 -10.91
N VAL A 34 -3.19 0.73 -10.81
CA VAL A 34 -3.46 -0.29 -9.77
C VAL A 34 -3.30 0.30 -8.35
N ASP A 35 -2.28 1.14 -8.15
CA ASP A 35 -2.04 1.81 -6.88
C ASP A 35 -3.10 2.88 -6.57
N GLU A 36 -3.52 3.64 -7.58
CA GLU A 36 -4.58 4.66 -7.48
C GLU A 36 -5.90 4.07 -6.97
N TYR A 37 -6.27 2.88 -7.48
CA TYR A 37 -7.47 2.15 -7.02
C TYR A 37 -7.26 1.40 -5.69
N GLY A 38 -6.06 1.45 -5.11
CA GLY A 38 -5.79 0.85 -3.80
C GLY A 38 -6.01 -0.66 -3.77
N LEU A 39 -5.58 -1.37 -4.81
CA LEU A 39 -5.74 -2.83 -4.91
C LEU A 39 -4.60 -3.58 -4.20
N GLY A 40 -4.92 -4.74 -3.63
CA GLY A 40 -3.88 -5.66 -3.18
C GLY A 40 -3.09 -6.17 -4.39
N THR A 41 -1.77 -6.10 -4.35
CA THR A 41 -0.94 -6.21 -5.56
C THR A 41 0.19 -7.21 -5.39
N ILE A 42 0.42 -8.02 -6.44
CA ILE A 42 1.64 -8.80 -6.64
C ILE A 42 2.26 -8.36 -7.96
N ILE A 43 3.57 -8.13 -7.95
CA ILE A 43 4.34 -7.96 -9.18
C ILE A 43 4.84 -9.33 -9.60
N VAL A 44 4.49 -9.75 -10.81
CA VAL A 44 4.82 -11.08 -11.34
C VAL A 44 5.83 -10.92 -12.47
N LEU A 45 7.06 -11.40 -12.26
CA LEU A 45 8.07 -11.50 -13.32
C LEU A 45 7.86 -12.81 -14.08
N ASN A 46 7.19 -12.74 -15.23
CA ASN A 46 6.91 -13.91 -16.05
C ASN A 46 8.04 -14.21 -17.04
N LYS A 47 8.08 -15.44 -17.54
CA LYS A 47 9.14 -16.01 -18.38
C LYS A 47 10.50 -16.01 -17.69
N TRP A 48 10.51 -16.19 -16.38
CA TRP A 48 11.78 -16.27 -15.65
C TRP A 48 12.45 -17.63 -15.84
N ASP A 49 13.48 -17.66 -16.66
CA ASP A 49 14.38 -18.79 -16.94
C ASP A 49 15.82 -18.59 -16.41
N GLU A 50 16.11 -17.42 -15.84
CA GLU A 50 17.44 -17.02 -15.35
C GLU A 50 17.75 -17.40 -13.88
N ASN A 51 19.00 -17.15 -13.45
CA ASN A 51 19.51 -17.45 -12.11
C ASN A 51 19.17 -16.37 -11.05
N MET A 52 19.56 -16.61 -9.79
CA MET A 52 19.22 -15.75 -8.64
C MET A 52 19.90 -14.36 -8.70
N ASP A 53 21.09 -14.25 -9.29
CA ASP A 53 21.81 -12.97 -9.36
C ASP A 53 21.15 -12.00 -10.34
N THR A 54 20.66 -12.51 -11.48
CA THR A 54 19.83 -11.71 -12.39
C THR A 54 18.53 -11.30 -11.71
N PHE A 55 17.93 -12.19 -10.91
CA PHE A 55 16.68 -11.88 -10.20
C PHE A 55 16.85 -10.68 -9.27
N GLN A 56 17.92 -10.63 -8.48
CA GLN A 56 18.18 -9.50 -7.58
C GLN A 56 18.40 -8.18 -8.31
N LYS A 57 19.03 -8.20 -9.50
CA LYS A 57 19.20 -7.00 -10.33
C LYS A 57 17.86 -6.50 -10.87
N MET A 58 17.06 -7.41 -11.43
CA MET A 58 15.72 -7.10 -11.94
C MET A 58 14.81 -6.61 -10.81
N GLU A 59 14.83 -7.27 -9.65
CA GLU A 59 14.08 -6.86 -8.48
C GLU A 59 14.42 -5.44 -8.04
N LYS A 60 15.72 -5.09 -7.98
CA LYS A 60 16.16 -3.73 -7.64
C LYS A 60 15.65 -2.70 -8.66
N GLU A 61 15.68 -3.03 -9.94
CA GLU A 61 15.18 -2.15 -10.99
C GLU A 61 13.66 -1.96 -10.89
N VAL A 62 12.91 -3.05 -10.67
CA VAL A 62 11.47 -3.01 -10.40
C VAL A 62 11.18 -2.14 -9.18
N ARG A 63 11.89 -2.33 -8.07
CA ARG A 63 11.71 -1.52 -6.85
C ARG A 63 12.02 -0.04 -7.07
N ARG A 64 12.97 0.28 -7.95
CA ARG A 64 13.32 1.65 -8.31
C ARG A 64 12.20 2.31 -9.14
N ARG A 65 11.71 1.61 -10.16
CA ARG A 65 10.73 2.14 -11.11
C ARG A 65 9.31 2.16 -10.50
N PHE A 66 8.88 1.04 -9.94
CA PHE A 66 7.56 0.86 -9.31
C PHE A 66 7.59 1.18 -7.80
N ARG A 67 8.28 2.27 -7.41
CA ARG A 67 8.45 2.65 -5.99
C ARG A 67 7.13 2.84 -5.23
N PHE A 68 6.05 3.18 -5.94
CA PHE A 68 4.71 3.34 -5.39
C PHE A 68 4.09 2.00 -4.95
N LEU A 69 4.45 0.89 -5.60
CA LEU A 69 4.10 -0.48 -5.19
C LEU A 69 5.07 -1.06 -4.14
N TYR A 70 5.57 -0.24 -3.21
CA TYR A 70 6.52 -0.68 -2.17
C TYR A 70 5.99 -1.83 -1.30
N TYR A 71 4.67 -1.98 -1.21
CA TYR A 71 4.00 -3.03 -0.44
C TYR A 71 3.86 -4.36 -1.20
N ALA A 72 3.95 -4.34 -2.53
CA ALA A 72 3.70 -5.50 -3.37
C ALA A 72 4.90 -6.47 -3.35
N PRO A 73 4.72 -7.76 -3.06
CA PRO A 73 5.78 -8.74 -3.25
C PRO A 73 6.06 -8.96 -4.74
N ILE A 74 7.29 -9.35 -5.06
CA ILE A 74 7.74 -9.68 -6.41
C ILE A 74 7.93 -11.20 -6.49
N ILE A 75 7.26 -11.85 -7.44
CA ILE A 75 7.34 -13.30 -7.66
C ILE A 75 7.77 -13.58 -9.10
N ALA A 76 8.84 -14.34 -9.26
CA ALA A 76 9.24 -14.90 -10.55
C ALA A 76 8.45 -16.18 -10.85
N VAL A 77 7.87 -16.25 -12.06
CA VAL A 77 7.12 -17.40 -12.57
C VAL A 77 7.52 -17.72 -14.00
N SER A 78 7.22 -18.95 -14.42
CA SER A 78 7.18 -19.29 -15.83
C SER A 78 5.86 -19.96 -16.15
N ALA A 79 4.93 -19.19 -16.73
CA ALA A 79 3.62 -19.70 -17.11
C ALA A 79 3.72 -20.86 -18.13
N LYS A 80 4.78 -20.88 -18.95
CA LYS A 80 5.03 -21.94 -19.94
C LYS A 80 5.37 -23.28 -19.29
N THR A 81 6.17 -23.27 -18.23
CA THR A 81 6.59 -24.51 -17.55
C THR A 81 5.75 -24.83 -16.31
N GLY A 82 4.90 -23.90 -15.87
CA GLY A 82 4.14 -24.00 -14.63
C GLY A 82 4.95 -23.65 -13.38
N ARG A 83 6.22 -23.24 -13.52
CA ARG A 83 7.10 -22.94 -12.38
C ARG A 83 6.52 -21.84 -11.50
N SER A 84 6.47 -22.10 -10.19
CA SER A 84 6.02 -21.17 -9.14
C SER A 84 4.54 -20.73 -9.23
N MET A 85 3.73 -21.39 -10.06
CA MET A 85 2.31 -21.03 -10.20
C MET A 85 1.49 -21.32 -8.93
N ASP A 86 1.78 -22.41 -8.22
CA ASP A 86 1.07 -22.70 -6.96
C ASP A 86 1.47 -21.73 -5.85
N ARG A 87 2.77 -21.41 -5.75
CA ARG A 87 3.26 -20.34 -4.85
C ARG A 87 2.58 -18.99 -5.13
N LEU A 88 2.33 -18.67 -6.40
CA LEU A 88 1.59 -17.45 -6.76
C LEU A 88 0.14 -17.49 -6.27
N LYS A 89 -0.55 -18.64 -6.39
CA LYS A 89 -1.92 -18.82 -5.88
C LYS A 89 -1.97 -18.70 -4.35
N ASP A 90 -1.03 -19.34 -3.65
CA ASP A 90 -0.95 -19.27 -2.19
C ASP A 90 -0.74 -17.83 -1.74
N LYS A 91 0.20 -17.11 -2.37
CA LYS A 91 0.45 -15.70 -2.07
C LYS A 91 -0.76 -14.80 -2.35
N LEU A 92 -1.55 -15.09 -3.39
CA LEU A 92 -2.80 -14.36 -3.66
C LEU A 92 -3.81 -14.49 -2.51
N ILE A 93 -3.95 -15.70 -1.95
CA ILE A 93 -4.85 -15.96 -0.83
C ILE A 93 -4.36 -15.22 0.42
N GLU A 94 -3.06 -15.28 0.71
CA GLU A 94 -2.44 -14.54 1.82
C GLU A 94 -2.67 -13.03 1.69
N ILE A 95 -2.43 -12.46 0.50
CA ILE A 95 -2.62 -11.03 0.27
C ILE A 95 -4.10 -10.66 0.36
N PHE A 96 -5.03 -11.50 -0.09
CA PHE A 96 -6.45 -11.23 0.11
C PHE A 96 -6.84 -11.16 1.59
N ALA A 97 -6.29 -12.06 2.41
CA ALA A 97 -6.49 -12.02 3.85
C ALA A 97 -5.91 -10.73 4.45
N ASN A 98 -4.70 -10.36 4.07
CA ASN A 98 -4.04 -9.12 4.50
C ASN A 98 -4.81 -7.87 4.04
N TYR A 99 -5.34 -7.89 2.82
CA TYR A 99 -6.12 -6.82 2.22
C TYR A 99 -7.40 -6.56 3.00
N THR A 100 -8.10 -7.64 3.37
CA THR A 100 -9.42 -7.59 4.03
C THR A 100 -9.38 -7.54 5.55
N GLN A 101 -8.18 -7.59 6.15
CA GLN A 101 -8.04 -7.67 7.60
C GLN A 101 -8.62 -6.46 8.33
N ARG A 102 -9.22 -6.71 9.49
CA ARG A 102 -9.72 -5.68 10.41
C ARG A 102 -8.88 -5.69 11.68
N ILE A 103 -8.19 -4.60 11.94
CA ILE A 103 -7.44 -4.39 13.18
C ILE A 103 -8.39 -3.83 14.25
N PRO A 104 -8.50 -4.47 15.43
CA PRO A 104 -9.28 -3.92 16.53
C PRO A 104 -8.82 -2.53 16.93
N THR A 105 -9.76 -1.61 17.16
CA THR A 105 -9.47 -0.21 17.50
C THR A 105 -8.53 -0.09 18.71
N SER A 106 -8.71 -0.92 19.74
CA SER A 106 -7.83 -0.94 20.91
C SER A 106 -6.38 -1.28 20.56
N GLN A 107 -6.18 -2.30 19.73
CA GLN A 107 -4.85 -2.71 19.27
C GLN A 107 -4.22 -1.64 18.38
N LEU A 108 -4.99 -1.04 17.47
CA LEU A 108 -4.53 0.05 16.62
C LEU A 108 -4.07 1.26 17.42
N ASN A 109 -4.83 1.68 18.44
CA ASN A 109 -4.46 2.80 19.31
C ASN A 109 -3.19 2.52 20.09
N LYS A 110 -3.05 1.32 20.66
CA LYS A 110 -1.82 0.90 21.34
C LYS A 110 -0.61 0.97 20.40
N THR A 111 -0.76 0.52 19.15
CA THR A 111 0.31 0.60 18.15
C THR A 111 0.66 2.04 17.79
N VAL A 112 -0.31 2.95 17.71
CA VAL A 112 -0.06 4.38 17.49
C VAL A 112 0.69 5.01 18.67
N GLU A 113 0.31 4.69 19.90
CA GLU A 113 1.01 5.16 21.10
C GLU A 113 2.46 4.66 21.14
N ASP A 114 2.71 3.39 20.78
CA ASP A 114 4.06 2.83 20.66
C ASP A 114 4.87 3.58 19.59
N ALA A 115 4.25 3.92 18.46
CA ALA A 115 4.90 4.69 17.39
C ALA A 115 5.28 6.10 17.87
N ILE A 116 4.36 6.81 18.51
CA ILE A 116 4.61 8.17 19.04
C ILE A 116 5.71 8.13 20.11
N ARG A 117 5.76 7.10 20.96
CA ARG A 117 6.84 6.92 21.94
C ARG A 117 8.20 6.73 21.29
N ARG A 118 8.26 6.00 20.17
CA ARG A 118 9.52 5.79 19.43
C ARG A 118 9.93 7.03 18.63
N HIS A 119 8.97 7.73 18.05
CA HIS A 119 9.20 8.94 17.27
C HIS A 119 8.06 9.93 17.50
N ALA A 120 8.34 10.95 18.33
CA ALA A 120 7.35 11.94 18.76
C ALA A 120 6.74 12.68 17.57
N LEU A 121 5.51 13.15 17.74
CA LEU A 121 4.86 14.00 16.74
C LEU A 121 5.71 15.27 16.52
N PRO A 122 5.92 15.67 15.26
CA PRO A 122 6.63 16.91 14.98
C PRO A 122 5.85 18.10 15.53
N SER A 123 6.53 19.21 15.78
CA SER A 123 5.91 20.48 16.16
C SER A 123 6.21 21.56 15.11
N PRO A 124 5.55 21.53 13.94
CA PRO A 124 5.76 22.52 12.89
C PRO A 124 5.49 23.92 13.44
N SER A 125 6.49 24.80 13.36
CA SER A 125 6.39 26.19 13.87
C SER A 125 5.92 26.28 15.33
N GLY A 126 6.32 25.32 16.18
CA GLY A 126 5.91 25.28 17.59
C GLY A 126 4.47 24.83 17.83
N ALA A 127 3.74 24.40 16.79
CA ALA A 127 2.39 23.90 16.93
C ALA A 127 2.38 22.54 17.64
N TYR A 128 1.70 22.47 18.78
CA TYR A 128 1.44 21.20 19.45
C TYR A 128 0.48 20.31 18.65
N LEU A 129 0.95 19.13 18.24
CA LEU A 129 0.14 18.09 17.60
C LEU A 129 -0.23 16.99 18.60
N ARG A 130 -1.49 16.57 18.57
CA ARG A 130 -2.00 15.48 19.41
C ARG A 130 -2.96 14.62 18.60
N ILE A 131 -2.62 13.33 18.50
CA ILE A 131 -3.55 12.29 18.05
C ILE A 131 -4.38 11.86 19.26
N TYR A 132 -5.70 11.92 19.14
CA TYR A 132 -6.65 11.50 20.18
C TYR A 132 -6.88 10.00 20.15
N TYR A 133 -7.15 9.48 18.96
CA TYR A 133 -7.29 8.05 18.70
C TYR A 133 -7.15 7.78 17.20
N ALA A 134 -6.97 6.51 16.86
CA ALA A 134 -7.01 5.99 15.51
C ALA A 134 -8.11 4.94 15.36
N THR A 135 -8.71 4.87 14.18
CA THR A 135 -9.68 3.82 13.84
C THR A 135 -9.54 3.39 12.40
N GLN A 136 -9.71 2.11 12.13
CA GLN A 136 -9.84 1.61 10.76
C GLN A 136 -11.30 1.74 10.34
N PHE A 137 -11.58 2.51 9.30
CA PHE A 137 -12.96 2.73 8.82
C PHE A 137 -13.28 1.94 7.56
N SER A 138 -12.27 1.55 6.77
CA SER A 138 -12.40 0.64 5.63
C SER A 138 -11.33 -0.45 5.64
N ASN A 139 -11.60 -1.59 5.01
CA ASN A 139 -10.72 -2.76 4.93
C ASN A 139 -10.55 -3.27 3.49
N ARG A 140 -10.87 -2.48 2.46
CA ARG A 140 -10.65 -2.84 1.05
C ARG A 140 -10.37 -1.58 0.21
N PRO A 141 -9.17 -0.99 0.28
CA PRO A 141 -8.03 -1.35 1.14
C PRO A 141 -8.19 -0.91 2.61
N PRO A 142 -7.26 -1.30 3.52
CA PRO A 142 -7.20 -0.77 4.88
C PRO A 142 -7.02 0.76 4.90
N LYS A 143 -8.09 1.47 5.29
CA LYS A 143 -8.09 2.92 5.50
C LYS A 143 -8.18 3.23 6.99
N ILE A 144 -7.19 3.97 7.50
CA ILE A 144 -7.03 4.33 8.90
C ILE A 144 -7.19 5.84 9.06
N ALA A 145 -8.14 6.25 9.89
CA ALA A 145 -8.31 7.65 10.29
C ALA A 145 -7.54 7.91 11.60
N LEU A 146 -6.72 8.95 11.61
CA LEU A 146 -6.08 9.53 12.79
C LEU A 146 -6.88 10.76 13.21
N ILE A 147 -7.61 10.65 14.30
CA ILE A 147 -8.38 11.76 14.83
C ILE A 147 -7.46 12.60 15.69
N MET A 148 -7.23 13.85 15.28
CA MET A 148 -6.22 14.73 15.88
C MET A 148 -6.67 16.18 15.96
N ASN A 149 -5.91 17.00 16.68
CA ASN A 149 -6.26 18.41 16.91
C ASN A 149 -6.04 19.32 15.68
N LYS A 150 -4.98 19.06 14.89
CA LYS A 150 -4.58 19.88 13.74
C LYS A 150 -4.19 18.98 12.55
N PRO A 151 -5.17 18.38 11.84
CA PRO A 151 -4.92 17.39 10.79
C PRO A 151 -4.06 17.93 9.64
N ASN A 152 -4.29 19.17 9.23
CA ASN A 152 -3.59 19.81 8.11
C ASN A 152 -2.10 20.07 8.36
N LEU A 153 -1.64 19.95 9.62
CA LEU A 153 -0.24 20.11 9.98
C LEU A 153 0.53 18.79 10.05
N LEU A 154 -0.14 17.64 9.87
CA LEU A 154 0.51 16.34 9.85
C LEU A 154 1.18 16.10 8.50
N HIS A 155 2.48 16.35 8.44
CA HIS A 155 3.28 16.17 7.23
C HIS A 155 3.29 14.72 6.71
N PHE A 156 3.38 14.55 5.38
CA PHE A 156 3.33 13.24 4.73
C PHE A 156 4.43 12.28 5.21
N SER A 157 5.60 12.82 5.60
CA SER A 157 6.72 12.01 6.12
C SER A 157 6.33 11.26 7.39
N TYR A 158 5.54 11.88 8.27
CA TYR A 158 5.05 11.23 9.48
C TYR A 158 3.97 10.19 9.17
N LYS A 159 3.10 10.44 8.19
CA LYS A 159 2.16 9.42 7.68
C LYS A 159 2.93 8.19 7.16
N ARG A 160 3.99 8.40 6.36
CA ARG A 160 4.85 7.32 5.85
C ARG A 160 5.54 6.55 6.98
N TYR A 161 6.02 7.26 8.01
CA TYR A 161 6.56 6.63 9.22
C TYR A 161 5.53 5.72 9.90
N LEU A 162 4.30 6.20 10.10
CA LEU A 162 3.23 5.41 10.72
C LEU A 162 2.84 4.19 9.87
N ILE A 163 2.75 4.34 8.54
CA ILE A 163 2.52 3.23 7.62
C ILE A 163 3.59 2.15 7.82
N ASN A 164 4.87 2.52 7.79
CA ASN A 164 5.97 1.57 7.99
C ASN A 164 5.92 0.92 9.39
N PHE A 165 5.57 1.69 10.42
CA PHE A 165 5.39 1.16 11.77
C PHE A 165 4.25 0.14 11.83
N PHE A 166 3.10 0.41 11.21
CA PHE A 166 2.00 -0.54 11.10
C PHE A 166 2.41 -1.81 10.37
N ARG A 167 3.14 -1.70 9.25
CA ARG A 167 3.67 -2.85 8.50
C ARG A 167 4.66 -3.71 9.32
N SER A 168 5.32 -3.13 10.32
CA SER A 168 6.18 -3.88 11.24
C SER A 168 5.42 -4.62 12.35
N ARG A 169 4.12 -4.32 12.53
CA ARG A 169 3.28 -4.87 13.61
C ARG A 169 2.15 -5.76 13.10
N PHE A 170 1.71 -5.51 11.89
CA PHE A 170 0.61 -6.20 11.22
C PHE A 170 1.10 -6.62 9.83
N ASP A 171 0.69 -7.80 9.38
CA ASP A 171 1.05 -8.27 8.05
C ASP A 171 0.17 -7.58 7.00
N PHE A 172 0.71 -6.55 6.37
CA PHE A 172 0.10 -5.89 5.21
C PHE A 172 0.91 -6.16 3.93
N GLU A 173 1.63 -7.28 3.84
CA GLU A 173 2.26 -7.69 2.59
C GLU A 173 1.23 -7.69 1.45
N GLY A 174 1.61 -7.13 0.30
CA GLY A 174 0.73 -7.01 -0.86
C GLY A 174 -0.40 -6.00 -0.72
N THR A 175 -0.54 -5.31 0.42
CA THR A 175 -1.67 -4.43 0.69
C THR A 175 -1.24 -2.97 0.91
N PRO A 176 -1.82 -1.99 0.18
CA PRO A 176 -1.62 -0.58 0.48
C PRO A 176 -2.35 -0.19 1.78
N ILE A 177 -1.75 0.71 2.56
CA ILE A 177 -2.36 1.28 3.77
C ILE A 177 -2.56 2.76 3.55
N HIS A 178 -3.79 3.23 3.71
CA HIS A 178 -4.13 4.64 3.55
C HIS A 178 -4.37 5.28 4.93
N ILE A 179 -3.59 6.30 5.26
CA ILE A 179 -3.73 7.07 6.50
C ILE A 179 -4.31 8.45 6.18
N ILE A 180 -5.41 8.78 6.84
CA ILE A 180 -6.06 10.09 6.74
C ILE A 180 -6.02 10.76 8.12
N ALA A 181 -5.64 12.03 8.17
CA ALA A 181 -5.72 12.84 9.39
C ALA A 181 -7.03 13.62 9.37
N ARG A 182 -7.79 13.59 10.46
CA ARG A 182 -9.07 14.30 10.59
C ARG A 182 -9.18 15.00 11.93
N GLY A 183 -9.90 16.11 11.96
CA GLY A 183 -10.34 16.80 13.17
C GLY A 183 -11.49 16.07 13.85
N LYS A 184 -11.72 16.34 15.14
CA LYS A 184 -12.83 15.73 15.90
C LYS A 184 -14.23 16.12 15.38
N LYS A 185 -14.33 17.26 14.69
CA LYS A 185 -15.57 17.81 14.14
C LYS A 185 -15.71 17.58 12.62
N ASP A 186 -14.71 16.98 12.00
CA ASP A 186 -14.78 16.69 10.57
C ASP A 186 -15.77 15.53 10.43
N ASN A 187 -16.81 15.71 9.62
CA ASN A 187 -17.68 14.59 9.25
C ASN A 187 -16.81 13.52 8.56
N ILE A 188 -17.15 12.24 8.75
CA ILE A 188 -16.55 11.17 7.95
C ILE A 188 -17.12 11.35 6.53
N ILE A 189 -16.46 12.17 5.72
CA ILE A 189 -16.87 12.42 4.32
C ILE A 189 -16.25 11.33 3.44
N ASP A 190 -17.06 10.88 2.47
CA ASP A 190 -16.90 9.77 1.53
C ASP A 190 -15.57 9.71 0.78
N GLU A 191 -15.32 8.56 0.15
CA GLU A 191 -14.11 8.20 -0.59
C GLU A 191 -13.69 9.18 -1.70
N GLU A 192 -14.57 10.09 -2.13
CA GLU A 192 -14.33 11.07 -3.21
C GLU A 192 -13.25 12.11 -2.86
N GLU A 193 -13.22 12.62 -1.62
CA GLU A 193 -12.23 13.62 -1.18
C GLU A 193 -10.80 13.03 -1.13
N TYR A 194 -10.69 11.69 -1.09
CA TYR A 194 -9.42 10.97 -1.11
C TYR A 194 -8.73 11.00 -2.48
N ILE A 195 -9.53 10.94 -3.55
CA ILE A 195 -9.04 10.93 -4.93
C ILE A 195 -8.50 12.32 -5.29
N GLU A 196 -9.15 13.39 -4.83
CA GLU A 196 -8.70 14.76 -5.09
C GLU A 196 -7.34 15.06 -4.44
N LEU A 197 -7.12 14.64 -3.19
CA LEU A 197 -5.86 14.90 -2.46
C LEU A 197 -4.64 14.17 -3.06
N PHE A 198 -4.86 13.07 -3.79
CA PHE A 198 -3.79 12.32 -4.48
C PHE A 198 -3.46 12.89 -5.86
N ASN A 199 -4.38 13.62 -6.49
CA ASN A 199 -4.18 14.27 -7.79
C ASN A 199 -3.43 15.61 -7.70
N GLU A 200 -3.19 16.14 -6.49
CA GLU A 200 -2.49 17.41 -6.25
C GLU A 200 -1.01 17.26 -5.87
N ILE A 201 -0.43 16.04 -5.92
CA ILE A 201 1.00 15.75 -5.64
C ILE A 201 1.67 15.16 -6.87
#